data_AF-A0A8X6M5X4-F1
#
_entry.id   AF-A0A8X6M5X4-F1
#
_cell.length_a   1.000
_cell.length_b   1.000
_cell.length_c   1.000
_cell.angle_alpha   90.00
_cell.angle_beta   90.00
_cell.angle_gamma   90.00
#
_symmetry.space_group_name_H-M   'P 1'
#
loop_
_entity.id
_entity.type
_entity.pdbx_description
1 polymer ?
#
loop_
_entity_poly.entity_id
_entity_poly.type
_entity_poly.pdbx_seq_one_letter_code
_entity_poly.pdbx_strand_id
1 'polypeptide(L)'
;MLFLGRGKKADLIKLANEVDESESNGEDIKIIELRAKSLASDAYKEDLEFVKDIFEGIVSDRIDEEREQKEQQLRELELQKIRLQNETQRVVDSHPPQAKLELK
;
A
#
# COMPACT_ATOMS: atom_id res chain seq x y z
N MET A 1 22.59 8.50 11.12
CA MET A 1 21.57 8.30 10.06
C MET A 1 20.21 8.54 10.70
N LEU A 2 19.39 9.48 10.20
CA LEU A 2 18.06 9.73 10.77
C LEU A 2 17.10 8.61 10.32
N PHE A 3 16.59 7.80 11.24
CA PHE A 3 15.68 6.67 10.96
C PHE A 3 14.39 7.11 10.26
N LEU A 4 13.90 8.33 10.57
CA LEU A 4 12.81 9.03 9.89
C LEU A 4 13.03 9.24 8.37
N GLY A 5 14.24 8.98 7.88
CA GLY A 5 14.59 8.95 6.47
C GLY A 5 13.90 7.84 5.67
N ARG A 6 13.50 6.75 6.33
CA ARG A 6 12.97 5.52 5.69
C ARG A 6 11.47 5.59 5.39
N GLY A 7 10.73 6.46 6.07
CA GLY A 7 9.28 6.55 5.94
C GLY A 7 8.80 7.51 4.86
N LYS A 8 7.57 7.25 4.37
CA LYS A 8 6.79 8.14 3.51
C LYS A 8 6.19 9.28 4.36
N LYS A 9 5.66 10.31 3.69
CA LYS A 9 4.96 11.42 4.35
C LYS A 9 3.85 10.93 5.29
N ALA A 10 3.07 9.93 4.86
CA ALA A 10 2.00 9.34 5.66
C ALA A 10 2.51 8.72 6.98
N ASP A 11 3.64 8.00 6.94
CA ASP A 11 4.25 7.41 8.14
C ASP A 11 4.68 8.49 9.13
N LEU A 12 5.23 9.60 8.62
CA LEU A 12 5.69 10.71 9.45
C LEU A 12 4.52 11.51 10.04
N ILE A 13 3.38 11.59 9.34
CA ILE A 13 2.14 12.15 9.88
C ILE A 13 1.62 11.26 11.01
N LYS A 14 1.54 9.94 10.80
CA LYS A 14 1.15 8.98 11.83
C LYS A 14 2.06 9.10 13.05
N LEU A 15 3.38 9.10 12.84
CA LEU A 15 4.34 9.25 13.94
C LEU A 15 4.14 10.58 14.67
N ALA A 16 4.00 11.69 13.95
CA ALA A 16 3.76 12.99 14.55
C ALA A 16 2.50 12.98 15.42
N ASN A 17 1.39 12.39 14.95
CA ASN A 17 0.16 12.28 15.72
C ASN A 17 0.29 11.38 16.97
N GLU A 18 1.18 10.38 16.94
CA GLU A 18 1.44 9.49 18.09
C GLU A 18 2.36 10.13 19.14
N VAL A 19 3.33 10.95 18.73
CA VAL A 19 4.37 11.51 19.62
C VAL A 19 4.18 12.99 19.98
N ASP A 20 3.32 13.68 19.25
CA ASP A 20 2.98 15.08 19.42
C ASP A 20 1.45 15.11 19.44
N GLU A 21 0.85 15.27 20.63
CA GLU A 21 -0.61 15.28 20.86
C GLU A 21 -1.34 16.38 20.05
N SER A 22 -0.61 17.17 19.26
CA SER A 22 -1.12 18.13 18.31
C SER A 22 -1.33 17.49 16.92
N GLU A 23 -2.59 17.40 16.50
CA GLU A 23 -2.99 16.88 15.18
C GLU A 23 -2.16 17.53 14.05
N SER A 24 -1.24 16.75 13.47
CA SER A 24 -0.47 17.15 12.29
C SER A 24 -1.29 16.87 11.02
N ASN A 25 -2.51 17.40 10.96
CA ASN A 25 -3.51 17.09 9.93
C ASN A 25 -3.45 18.01 8.70
N GLY A 26 -2.39 18.79 8.53
CA GLY A 26 -2.25 19.65 7.36
C GLY A 26 -1.71 18.89 6.15
N GLU A 27 -2.51 18.72 5.10
CA GLU A 27 -2.05 18.23 3.78
C GLU A 27 -0.87 19.08 3.25
N ASP A 28 -0.74 20.33 3.69
CA ASP A 28 0.31 21.28 3.30
C ASP A 28 1.64 21.12 4.04
N ILE A 29 1.69 20.33 5.13
CA ILE A 29 2.91 20.21 5.95
C ILE A 29 4.00 19.46 5.16
N LYS A 30 5.20 20.03 5.12
CA LYS A 30 6.34 19.43 4.41
C LYS A 30 6.94 18.28 5.22
N ILE A 31 7.50 17.28 4.52
CA ILE A 31 8.24 16.16 5.15
C ILE A 31 9.34 16.65 6.10
N ILE A 32 10.03 17.74 5.75
CA ILE A 32 11.06 18.34 6.59
C ILE A 32 10.48 18.88 7.89
N GLU A 33 9.31 19.52 7.82
CA GLU A 33 8.61 20.07 9.00
C GLU A 33 8.09 18.95 9.89
N LEU A 34 7.53 17.87 9.31
CA LEU A 34 7.12 16.68 10.07
C LEU A 34 8.30 16.07 10.83
N ARG A 35 9.44 15.89 10.15
CA ARG A 35 10.65 15.38 10.81
C ARG A 35 11.11 16.31 11.92
N ALA A 36 11.14 17.62 11.67
CA ALA A 36 11.55 18.59 12.67
C ALA A 36 10.64 18.57 13.91
N LYS A 37 9.32 18.45 13.72
CA LYS A 37 8.35 18.31 14.82
C LYS A 37 8.57 17.04 15.62
N SER A 38 8.66 15.87 14.96
CA SER A 38 8.91 14.60 15.67
C SER A 38 10.23 14.60 16.44
N LEU A 39 11.28 15.28 15.94
CA LEU A 39 12.55 15.43 16.65
C LEU A 39 12.50 16.44 17.81
N ALA A 40 11.57 17.40 17.77
CA ALA A 40 11.38 18.42 18.78
C ALA A 40 10.38 18.01 19.89
N SER A 41 9.59 16.95 19.66
CA SER A 41 8.67 16.35 20.62
C SER A 41 9.40 15.92 21.90
N ASP A 42 8.72 16.05 23.03
CA ASP A 42 9.24 15.59 24.32
C ASP A 42 9.39 14.07 24.36
N ALA A 43 8.52 13.31 23.69
CA ALA A 43 8.68 11.86 23.57
C ALA A 43 10.03 11.47 22.93
N TYR A 44 10.48 12.23 21.92
CA TYR A 44 11.79 12.00 21.30
C TYR A 44 12.97 12.36 22.23
N LYS A 45 12.81 13.39 23.07
CA LYS A 45 13.84 13.80 24.03
C LYS A 45 13.92 12.87 25.22
N GLU A 46 12.77 12.35 25.67
CA GLU A 46 12.65 11.46 26.82
C GLU A 46 13.05 10.03 26.46
N ASP A 47 12.57 9.50 25.34
CA ASP A 47 12.86 8.13 24.91
C ASP A 47 12.94 8.00 23.38
N LEU A 48 14.16 8.13 22.87
CA LEU A 48 14.48 7.93 21.45
C LEU A 48 14.10 6.52 20.95
N GLU A 49 14.32 5.49 21.76
CA GLU A 49 14.12 4.11 21.31
C GLU A 49 12.62 3.80 21.22
N PHE A 50 11.82 4.33 22.14
CA PHE A 50 10.36 4.31 22.05
C PHE A 50 9.84 4.93 20.74
N VAL A 51 10.30 6.15 20.39
CA VAL A 51 9.88 6.81 19.15
C VAL A 51 10.33 6.03 17.91
N LYS A 52 11.49 5.40 17.97
CA LYS A 52 12.00 4.55 16.89
C LYS A 52 11.18 3.27 16.74
N ASP A 53 10.79 2.63 17.84
CA ASP A 53 9.96 1.43 17.84
C ASP A 53 8.57 1.71 17.28
N ILE A 54 7.95 2.83 17.67
CA ILE A 54 6.68 3.30 17.07
C ILE A 54 6.84 3.47 15.55
N PHE A 55 7.90 4.17 15.13
CA PHE A 55 8.11 4.44 13.72
C PHE A 55 8.35 3.17 12.89
N GLU A 56 9.14 2.23 13.39
CA GLU A 56 9.37 0.95 12.72
C GLU A 56 8.07 0.12 12.66
N GLY A 57 7.22 0.17 13.70
CA GLY A 57 5.87 -0.41 13.67
C GLY A 57 5.02 0.18 12.56
N ILE A 58 4.90 1.51 12.50
CA ILE A 58 4.13 2.21 11.44
C ILE A 58 4.61 1.83 10.03
N VAL A 59 5.94 1.76 9.84
CA VAL A 59 6.53 1.38 8.56
C VAL A 59 6.24 -0.07 8.21
N SER A 60 6.32 -0.98 9.19
CA SER A 60 6.02 -2.41 9.01
C SER A 60 4.55 -2.61 8.65
N ASP A 61 3.63 -2.00 9.40
CA ASP A 61 2.19 -2.10 9.15
C ASP A 61 1.84 -1.68 7.73
N ARG A 62 2.39 -0.56 7.25
CA ARG A 62 2.17 -0.12 5.87
C ARG A 62 2.71 -1.14 4.86
N ILE A 63 3.89 -1.71 5.09
CA ILE A 63 4.48 -2.70 4.17
C ILE A 63 3.61 -3.96 4.11
N ASP A 64 3.11 -4.41 5.26
CA ASP A 64 2.24 -5.57 5.35
C ASP A 64 0.87 -5.31 4.68
N GLU A 65 0.27 -4.14 4.92
CA GLU A 65 -0.94 -3.69 4.22
C GLU A 65 -0.74 -3.63 2.69
N GLU A 66 0.36 -3.03 2.21
CA GLU A 66 0.67 -2.94 0.78
C GLU A 66 0.88 -4.34 0.16
N ARG A 67 1.50 -5.27 0.90
CA ARG A 67 1.66 -6.67 0.47
C ARG A 67 0.31 -7.36 0.37
N GLU A 68 -0.52 -7.26 1.40
CA GLU A 68 -1.82 -7.93 1.42
C GLU A 68 -2.71 -7.43 0.29
N GLN A 69 -2.78 -6.11 0.08
CA GLN A 69 -3.53 -5.51 -1.03
C GLN A 69 -3.05 -6.02 -2.39
N LYS A 70 -1.74 -6.14 -2.58
CA LYS A 70 -1.18 -6.67 -3.84
C LYS A 70 -1.55 -8.13 -4.06
N GLU A 71 -1.54 -8.95 -3.01
CA GLU A 71 -1.99 -10.34 -3.11
C GLU A 71 -3.48 -10.46 -3.42
N GLN A 72 -4.31 -9.62 -2.80
CA GLN A 72 -5.75 -9.56 -3.09
C GLN A 72 -6.00 -9.17 -4.55
N GLN A 73 -5.31 -8.14 -5.06
CA GLN A 73 -5.40 -7.73 -6.47
C GLN A 73 -4.94 -8.83 -7.43
N LEU A 74 -3.87 -9.56 -7.10
CA LEU A 74 -3.40 -10.67 -7.92
C LEU A 74 -4.44 -11.79 -8.00
N ARG A 75 -5.04 -12.16 -6.87
CA ARG A 75 -6.11 -13.17 -6.80
C ARG A 75 -7.33 -12.72 -7.61
N GLU A 76 -7.71 -11.45 -7.52
CA GLU A 76 -8.83 -10.92 -8.30
C GLU A 76 -8.56 -10.95 -9.81
N LEU A 77 -7.35 -10.56 -10.24
CA LEU A 77 -6.93 -10.62 -11.63
C LEU A 77 -6.93 -12.05 -12.18
N GLU A 78 -6.47 -13.04 -11.38
CA GLU A 78 -6.50 -14.44 -11.77
C GLU A 78 -7.94 -14.95 -11.96
N LEU A 79 -8.85 -14.60 -11.05
CA LEU A 79 -10.27 -14.94 -11.17
C LEU A 79 -10.91 -14.28 -12.41
N GLN A 80 -10.58 -13.03 -12.71
CA GLN A 80 -11.05 -12.36 -13.93
C GLN A 80 -10.55 -13.07 -15.19
N LYS A 81 -9.28 -13.49 -15.22
CA LYS A 81 -8.72 -14.26 -16.34
C LYS A 81 -9.46 -15.58 -16.55
N ILE A 82 -9.74 -16.32 -15.49
CA ILE A 82 -10.50 -17.58 -15.55
C ILE A 82 -11.92 -17.33 -16.08
N ARG A 83 -12.59 -16.27 -15.62
CA ARG A 83 -13.94 -15.90 -16.09
C ARG A 83 -13.93 -15.59 -17.59
N LEU A 84 -12.97 -14.78 -18.06
CA LEU A 84 -12.83 -14.44 -19.48
C LEU A 84 -12.51 -15.67 -20.35
N GLN A 85 -11.66 -16.58 -19.87
CA GLN A 85 -11.38 -17.83 -20.58
C GLN A 85 -12.63 -18.72 -20.70
N ASN A 86 -13.39 -18.87 -19.61
CA ASN A 86 -14.64 -19.64 -19.63
C ASN A 86 -15.70 -18.99 -20.54
N GLU A 87 -15.81 -17.66 -20.54
CA GLU A 87 -16.71 -16.94 -21.45
C GLU A 87 -16.28 -17.14 -22.91
N THR A 88 -14.99 -17.01 -23.20
CA THR A 88 -14.44 -17.27 -24.54
C THR A 88 -14.75 -18.70 -24.98
N GLN A 89 -14.55 -19.69 -24.10
CA GLN A 89 -14.86 -21.09 -24.41
C GLN A 89 -16.36 -21.28 -24.71
N ARG A 90 -17.24 -20.68 -23.90
CA ARG A 90 -18.70 -20.74 -24.15
C ARG A 90 -19.08 -20.13 -25.50
N VAL A 91 -18.45 -19.03 -25.89
CA VAL A 91 -18.68 -18.40 -27.20
C VAL A 91 -18.22 -19.34 -28.32
N VAL A 92 -17.02 -19.92 -28.22
CA VAL A 92 -16.48 -20.89 -29.19
C VAL A 92 -17.37 -22.13 -29.30
N ASP A 93 -17.85 -22.66 -28.18
CA ASP A 93 -18.74 -23.83 -28.15
C ASP A 93 -20.12 -23.51 -28.76
N SER A 94 -20.61 -22.27 -28.58
CA SER A 94 -21.89 -21.83 -29.13
C SER A 94 -21.85 -21.51 -30.64
N HIS A 95 -20.67 -21.12 -31.15
CA HIS A 95 -20.43 -20.77 -32.55
C HIS A 95 -19.13 -21.43 -33.02
N PRO A 96 -19.13 -22.76 -33.21
CA PRO A 96 -17.95 -23.46 -33.69
C PRO A 96 -17.55 -22.90 -35.06
N PRO A 97 -16.24 -22.71 -35.32
CA PRO A 97 -15.78 -22.20 -36.61
C PRO A 97 -16.32 -23.11 -37.71
N GLN A 98 -17.13 -22.54 -38.61
CA GLN A 98 -17.71 -23.29 -39.72
C GLN A 98 -16.56 -23.79 -40.60
N ALA A 99 -16.27 -25.09 -40.50
CA ALA A 99 -15.37 -25.76 -41.42
C ALA A 99 -15.93 -25.54 -42.83
N LYS A 100 -15.19 -24.83 -43.68
CA LYS A 100 -15.49 -24.73 -45.11
C LYS A 100 -15.42 -26.15 -45.67
N LEU A 101 -16.59 -26.78 -45.83
CA LEU A 101 -16.76 -27.98 -46.64
C LEU A 101 -16.44 -27.57 -48.08
N GLU A 102 -15.18 -27.72 -48.48
CA GLU A 102 -14.81 -27.76 -49.90
C GLU A 102 -15.44 -29.03 -50.48
N LEU A 103 -16.59 -28.88 -51.14
CA LEU A 103 -17.13 -29.87 -52.05
C LEU A 103 -16.19 -29.96 -53.26
N LYS A 104 -15.59 -31.15 -53.46
CA LYS A 104 -15.00 -31.57 -54.74
C LYS A 104 -15.88 -32.60 -55.40
#